data_AF-A0A2S5DF70-F1
#
_entry.id   AF-A0A2S5DF70-F1
#
_cell.length_a   1.000
_cell.length_b   1.000
_cell.length_c   1.000
_cell.angle_alpha   90.00
_cell.angle_beta   90.00
_cell.angle_gamma   90.00
#
_symmetry.space_group_name_H-M   'P 1'
#
loop_
_entity.id
_entity.type
_entity.pdbx_description
1 polymer ?
#
loop_
_entity_poly.entity_id
_entity_poly.type
_entity_poly.pdbx_seq_one_letter_code
_entity_poly.pdbx_strand_id
1 'polypeptide(L)'
;MANPLTLMLPLRADAEASALLEAIHAGQDTLNRALSLVDTLHFARLLLLDRAAPDLRPGPTLSGNHVLAMLAEYDGELEDCIRSLARELGPQLDSLLAFVDGGSRLVPAIACISELADFVSQHDVSRGPAGLAHFEAYRATAREIAAALP
;
A
#
# COMPACT_ATOMS: atom_id res chain seq x y z
N MET A 1 -4.56 0.62 17.88
CA MET A 1 -5.05 -0.71 17.45
C MET A 1 -4.50 -0.88 16.06
N ALA A 2 -3.69 -1.91 15.87
CA ALA A 2 -3.04 -2.16 14.59
C ALA A 2 -4.09 -2.54 13.55
N ASN A 3 -4.12 -1.78 12.46
CA ASN A 3 -4.97 -1.99 11.31
C ASN A 3 -4.11 -2.57 10.17
N PRO A 4 -4.52 -3.69 9.56
CA PRO A 4 -3.87 -4.15 8.35
C PRO A 4 -4.15 -3.17 7.21
N LEU A 5 -3.23 -3.11 6.26
CA LEU A 5 -3.41 -2.45 4.97
C LEU A 5 -2.85 -3.40 3.92
N THR A 6 -3.73 -3.97 3.10
CA THR A 6 -3.33 -4.74 1.92
C THR A 6 -3.80 -3.97 0.71
N LEU A 7 -2.96 -3.05 0.24
CA LEU A 7 -3.29 -2.20 -0.88
C LEU A 7 -2.96 -2.92 -2.18
N MET A 8 -3.90 -2.95 -3.12
CA MET A 8 -3.69 -3.45 -4.48
C MET A 8 -4.09 -2.39 -5.51
N LEU A 9 -3.08 -1.70 -6.05
CA LEU A 9 -3.29 -0.62 -7.01
C LEU A 9 -3.11 -1.12 -8.44
N PRO A 10 -4.16 -1.05 -9.29
CA PRO A 10 -4.01 -1.38 -10.71
C PRO A 10 -3.04 -0.42 -11.37
N LEU A 11 -2.16 -0.96 -12.22
CA LEU A 11 -1.30 -0.12 -13.04
C LEU A 11 -2.06 0.41 -14.25
N ARG A 12 -1.65 1.57 -14.76
CA ARG A 12 -2.12 2.04 -16.07
C ARG A 12 -1.77 1.02 -17.14
N ALA A 13 -2.59 0.95 -18.18
CA ALA A 13 -2.38 0.01 -19.29
C ALA A 13 -1.05 0.23 -20.05
N ASP A 14 -0.52 1.46 -19.99
CA ASP A 14 0.75 1.88 -20.62
C ASP A 14 1.92 1.97 -19.64
N ALA A 15 1.76 1.51 -18.39
CA ALA A 15 2.81 1.56 -17.40
C ALA A 15 3.91 0.53 -17.70
N GLU A 16 5.15 1.00 -17.82
CA GLU A 16 6.33 0.15 -17.97
C GLU A 16 6.74 -0.42 -16.61
N ALA A 17 6.54 -1.72 -16.38
CA ALA A 17 6.80 -2.27 -15.06
C ALA A 17 8.29 -2.38 -14.71
N SER A 18 9.21 -2.36 -15.69
CA SER A 18 10.64 -2.21 -15.42
C SER A 18 10.93 -0.84 -14.77
N ALA A 19 10.35 0.23 -15.31
CA ALA A 19 10.46 1.57 -14.73
C ALA A 19 9.79 1.64 -13.34
N LEU A 20 8.67 0.93 -13.14
CA LEU A 20 8.07 0.81 -11.80
C LEU A 20 8.97 0.06 -10.82
N LEU A 21 9.58 -1.06 -11.23
CA LEU A 21 10.53 -1.82 -10.39
C LEU A 21 11.74 -0.95 -10.01
N GLU A 22 12.27 -0.18 -10.96
CA GLU A 22 13.32 0.79 -10.69
C GLU A 22 12.85 1.87 -9.70
N ALA A 23 11.64 2.41 -9.87
CA ALA A 23 11.06 3.39 -8.95
C ALA A 23 10.87 2.81 -7.53
N ILE A 24 10.40 1.56 -7.41
CA ILE A 24 10.27 0.86 -6.12
C ILE A 24 11.66 0.69 -5.49
N HIS A 25 12.64 0.23 -6.26
CA HIS A 25 14.00 -0.01 -5.78
C HIS A 25 14.66 1.30 -5.30
N ALA A 26 14.57 2.36 -6.10
CA ALA A 26 15.09 3.68 -5.73
C ALA A 26 14.37 4.28 -4.51
N GLY A 27 13.09 3.95 -4.32
CA GLY A 27 12.29 4.41 -3.20
C GLY A 27 12.50 3.65 -1.89
N GLN A 28 13.18 2.51 -1.90
CA GLN A 28 13.26 1.61 -0.75
C GLN A 28 13.91 2.27 0.48
N ASP A 29 15.01 3.01 0.30
CA ASP A 29 15.66 3.70 1.40
C ASP A 29 14.81 4.82 1.98
N THR A 30 14.06 5.52 1.14
CA THR A 30 13.10 6.55 1.58
C THR A 30 11.94 5.93 2.35
N LEU A 31 11.42 4.79 1.89
CA LEU A 31 10.40 4.04 2.61
C LEU A 31 10.90 3.54 3.97
N ASN A 32 12.11 2.99 4.02
CA ASN A 32 12.73 2.53 5.27
C ASN A 32 12.92 3.68 6.26
N ARG A 33 13.31 4.87 5.79
CA ARG A 33 13.40 6.07 6.63
C ARG A 33 12.02 6.54 7.09
N ALA A 34 11.02 6.58 6.20
CA ALA A 34 9.65 6.94 6.56
C ALA A 34 9.10 6.01 7.65
N LEU A 35 9.36 4.71 7.55
CA LEU A 35 9.01 3.72 8.59
C LEU A 35 9.66 3.99 9.95
N SER A 36 10.82 4.64 10.01
CA SER A 36 11.44 5.05 11.28
C SER A 36 10.91 6.38 11.85
N LEU A 37 10.13 7.13 11.07
CA LEU A 37 9.66 8.49 11.42
C LEU A 37 8.15 8.56 11.58
N VAL A 38 7.41 7.66 10.93
CA VAL A 38 5.97 7.57 11.03
C VAL A 38 5.64 6.62 12.18
N ASP A 39 5.40 7.19 13.36
CA ASP A 39 5.08 6.42 14.58
C ASP A 39 3.81 5.57 14.46
N THR A 40 2.98 5.85 13.46
CA THR A 40 1.77 5.10 13.19
C THR A 40 1.97 3.95 12.21
N LEU A 41 3.13 3.76 11.59
CA LEU A 41 3.35 2.74 10.55
C LEU A 41 4.42 1.74 11.00
N HIS A 42 3.99 0.55 11.44
CA HIS A 42 4.88 -0.46 12.04
C HIS A 42 5.65 -1.27 11.00
N PHE A 43 5.05 -1.44 9.83
CA PHE A 43 5.60 -2.21 8.74
C PHE A 43 5.03 -1.68 7.42
N ALA A 44 5.86 -1.62 6.39
CA ALA A 44 5.41 -1.46 5.02
C ALA A 44 6.37 -2.15 4.05
N ARG A 45 5.80 -2.79 3.03
CA ARG A 45 6.54 -3.35 1.90
C ARG A 45 5.81 -3.10 0.60
N LEU A 46 6.52 -2.51 -0.35
CA LEU A 46 6.07 -2.36 -1.73
C LEU A 46 6.44 -3.59 -2.54
N LEU A 47 5.52 -4.03 -3.40
CA LEU A 47 5.65 -5.20 -4.24
C LEU A 47 5.07 -4.90 -5.63
N LEU A 48 5.70 -5.42 -6.67
CA LEU A 48 5.07 -5.58 -7.97
C LEU A 48 4.55 -7.02 -8.06
N LEU A 49 3.26 -7.19 -8.33
CA LEU A 49 2.62 -8.50 -8.47
C LEU A 49 2.03 -8.66 -9.87
N ASP A 50 2.12 -9.86 -10.44
CA ASP A 50 1.42 -10.24 -11.68
C ASP A 50 0.24 -11.15 -11.34
N ARG A 51 -0.98 -10.65 -11.47
CA ARG A 51 -2.19 -11.43 -11.13
C ARG A 51 -2.46 -12.59 -12.10
N ALA A 52 -1.75 -12.65 -13.24
CA ALA A 52 -1.83 -13.78 -14.17
C ALA A 52 -0.89 -14.93 -13.80
N ALA A 53 0.12 -14.67 -12.95
CA ALA A 53 1.07 -15.69 -12.51
C ALA A 53 0.48 -16.51 -11.34
N PRO A 54 0.59 -17.85 -11.33
CA PRO A 54 0.07 -18.69 -10.25
C PRO A 54 0.60 -18.35 -8.85
N ASP A 55 1.78 -17.75 -8.76
CA ASP A 55 2.45 -17.37 -7.51
C ASP A 55 2.64 -15.85 -7.37
N LEU A 56 1.96 -15.08 -8.23
CA LEU A 56 1.97 -13.61 -8.28
C LEU A 56 3.33 -12.96 -8.60
N ARG A 57 4.37 -13.74 -8.90
CA ARG A 57 5.67 -13.17 -9.26
C ARG A 57 5.61 -12.61 -10.68
N PRO A 58 6.14 -11.40 -10.92
CA PRO A 58 6.21 -10.86 -12.27
C PRO A 58 7.09 -11.76 -13.15
N GLY A 59 6.54 -12.15 -14.30
CA GLY A 59 7.28 -12.86 -15.34
C GLY A 59 8.21 -11.93 -16.13
N PRO A 60 9.01 -12.47 -17.07
CA PRO A 60 9.87 -11.66 -17.94
C PRO A 60 9.07 -10.78 -18.91
N THR A 61 7.79 -11.09 -19.13
CA THR A 61 6.87 -10.37 -20.01
C THR A 61 5.71 -9.84 -19.20
N LEU A 62 5.43 -8.54 -19.31
CA LEU A 62 4.35 -7.92 -18.59
C LEU A 62 3.00 -8.29 -19.21
N SER A 63 2.20 -9.06 -18.48
CA SER A 63 0.77 -9.14 -18.73
C SER A 63 0.13 -7.80 -18.33
N GLY A 64 -0.97 -7.37 -18.97
CA GLY A 64 -1.73 -6.20 -18.51
C GLY A 64 -2.40 -6.35 -17.13
N ASN A 65 -1.99 -7.35 -16.33
CA ASN A 65 -2.60 -7.73 -15.06
C ASN A 65 -1.75 -7.37 -13.84
N HIS A 66 -0.70 -6.56 -14.01
CA HIS A 66 0.17 -6.15 -12.92
C HIS A 66 -0.51 -5.17 -11.96
N VAL A 67 -0.12 -5.26 -10.68
CA VAL A 67 -0.54 -4.33 -9.63
C VAL A 67 0.66 -3.89 -8.80
N LEU A 68 0.67 -2.62 -8.41
CA LEU A 68 1.52 -2.13 -7.33
C LEU A 68 0.82 -2.48 -6.01
N ALA A 69 1.44 -3.33 -5.21
CA ALA A 69 0.91 -3.71 -3.90
C ALA A 69 1.71 -3.07 -2.77
N MET A 70 1.00 -2.71 -1.70
CA MET A 70 1.61 -2.34 -0.42
C MET A 70 1.01 -3.23 0.67
N LEU A 71 1.88 -3.95 1.36
CA LEU A 71 1.52 -4.66 2.59
C LEU A 71 2.00 -3.80 3.75
N ALA A 72 1.08 -3.39 4.62
CA ALA A 72 1.41 -2.53 5.74
C ALA A 72 0.53 -2.81 6.97
N GLU A 73 0.99 -2.29 8.10
CA GLU A 73 0.24 -2.26 9.35
C GLU A 73 0.39 -0.89 9.98
N TYR A 74 -0.72 -0.28 10.40
CA TYR A 74 -0.72 1.05 10.98
C TYR A 74 -1.65 1.20 12.19
N ASP A 75 -1.33 2.14 13.08
CA ASP A 75 -2.18 2.55 14.19
C ASP A 75 -3.01 3.80 13.84
N GLY A 76 -4.21 3.88 14.43
CA GLY A 76 -5.04 5.08 14.38
C GLY A 76 -5.86 5.21 13.10
N GLU A 77 -6.14 6.45 12.71
CA GLU A 77 -6.98 6.77 11.55
C GLU A 77 -6.18 6.71 10.24
N LEU A 78 -6.80 6.16 9.19
CA LEU A 78 -6.16 6.00 7.88
C LEU A 78 -5.66 7.33 7.32
N GLU A 79 -6.46 8.39 7.42
CA GLU A 79 -6.10 9.71 6.88
C GLU A 79 -4.83 10.29 7.54
N ASP A 80 -4.67 10.10 8.85
CA ASP A 80 -3.48 10.56 9.57
C ASP A 80 -2.23 9.77 9.18
N CYS A 81 -2.38 8.45 8.97
CA CYS A 81 -1.33 7.60 8.43
C CYS A 81 -0.92 8.06 7.01
N ILE A 82 -1.90 8.28 6.12
CA ILE A 82 -1.67 8.76 4.74
C ILE A 82 -1.01 10.14 4.73
N ARG A 83 -1.43 11.07 5.60
CA ARG A 83 -0.79 12.38 5.75
C ARG A 83 0.68 12.26 6.13
N SER A 84 0.99 11.37 7.08
CA SER A 84 2.36 11.14 7.52
C SER A 84 3.20 10.51 6.42
N LEU A 85 2.68 9.49 5.74
CA LEU A 85 3.31 8.86 4.58
C LEU A 85 3.57 9.85 3.45
N ALA A 86 2.59 10.67 3.09
CA ALA A 86 2.74 11.67 2.03
C ALA A 86 3.80 12.73 2.38
N ARG A 87 3.92 13.09 3.67
CA ARG A 87 4.96 14.02 4.14
C ARG A 87 6.36 13.41 4.04
N GLU A 88 6.52 12.16 4.47
CA GLU A 88 7.85 11.52 4.54
C GLU A 88 8.32 10.95 3.19
N LEU A 89 7.41 10.40 2.38
CA LEU A 89 7.74 9.87 1.05
C LEU A 89 7.77 10.96 -0.02
N GLY A 90 6.90 11.97 0.09
CA GLY A 90 6.85 13.13 -0.80
C GLY A 90 6.93 12.75 -2.29
N PRO A 91 7.92 13.28 -3.04
CA PRO A 91 8.07 13.01 -4.47
C PRO A 91 8.18 11.52 -4.84
N GLN A 92 8.64 10.67 -3.92
CA GLN A 92 8.71 9.23 -4.17
C GLN A 92 7.32 8.61 -4.24
N LEU A 93 6.39 9.04 -3.38
CA LEU A 93 4.99 8.61 -3.45
C LEU A 93 4.34 9.12 -4.74
N ASP A 94 4.58 10.38 -5.10
CA ASP A 94 4.09 10.96 -6.35
C ASP A 94 4.58 10.19 -7.58
N SER A 95 5.85 9.76 -7.57
CA SER A 95 6.46 8.97 -8.64
C SER A 95 5.82 7.59 -8.77
N LEU A 96 5.49 6.94 -7.65
CA LEU A 96 4.78 5.65 -7.66
C LEU A 96 3.34 5.81 -8.16
N LEU A 97 2.63 6.85 -7.71
CA LEU A 97 1.26 7.16 -8.14
C LEU A 97 1.15 7.43 -9.64
N ALA A 98 2.21 7.90 -10.30
CA ALA A 98 2.22 8.12 -11.74
C ALA A 98 2.04 6.84 -12.58
N PHE A 99 2.37 5.67 -12.01
CA PHE A 99 2.17 4.35 -12.65
C PHE A 99 0.80 3.74 -12.39
N VAL A 100 0.07 4.26 -11.41
CA VAL A 100 -1.21 3.72 -10.93
C VAL A 100 -2.36 4.30 -11.75
N ASP A 101 -3.31 3.45 -12.13
CA ASP A 101 -4.53 3.92 -12.80
C ASP A 101 -5.34 4.85 -11.88
N GLY A 102 -5.67 6.04 -12.38
CA GLY A 102 -6.26 7.11 -11.59
C GLY A 102 -5.34 7.80 -10.58
N GLY A 103 -4.07 7.37 -10.42
CA GLY A 103 -3.15 7.92 -9.42
C GLY A 103 -2.63 9.32 -9.73
N SER A 104 -2.54 9.71 -11.01
CA SER A 104 -2.05 11.03 -11.42
C SER A 104 -2.88 12.20 -10.90
N ARG A 105 -4.18 11.99 -10.61
CA ARG A 105 -5.07 13.01 -10.05
C ARG A 105 -4.79 13.30 -8.56
N LEU A 106 -3.98 12.46 -7.92
CA LEU A 106 -3.64 12.52 -6.50
C LEU A 106 -2.24 13.12 -6.29
N VAL A 107 -1.60 13.65 -7.35
CA VAL A 107 -0.26 14.24 -7.29
C VAL A 107 -0.38 15.78 -7.34
N PRO A 108 0.26 16.53 -6.41
CA PRO A 108 1.09 16.03 -5.32
C PRO A 108 0.26 15.46 -4.16
N ALA A 109 0.65 14.29 -3.65
CA ALA A 109 -0.08 13.54 -2.63
C ALA A 109 -0.39 14.37 -1.38
N ILE A 110 0.56 15.21 -0.95
CA ILE A 110 0.43 16.04 0.25
C ILE A 110 -0.71 17.09 0.15
N ALA A 111 -1.14 17.45 -1.06
CA ALA A 111 -2.24 18.37 -1.30
C ALA A 111 -3.61 17.67 -1.46
N CYS A 112 -3.62 16.34 -1.53
CA CYS A 112 -4.80 15.52 -1.84
C CYS A 112 -5.03 14.44 -0.77
N ILE A 113 -4.77 14.74 0.51
CA ILE A 113 -4.77 13.75 1.59
C ILE A 113 -6.13 13.03 1.72
N SER A 114 -7.23 13.78 1.66
CA SER A 114 -8.57 13.21 1.77
C SER A 114 -8.87 12.29 0.59
N GLU A 115 -8.64 12.78 -0.63
CA GLU A 115 -8.85 12.02 -1.86
C GLU A 115 -7.94 10.79 -1.97
N LEU A 116 -6.71 10.89 -1.46
CA LEU A 116 -5.76 9.79 -1.40
C LEU A 116 -6.18 8.77 -0.35
N ALA A 117 -6.67 9.19 0.82
CA ALA A 117 -7.21 8.28 1.83
C ALA A 117 -8.43 7.52 1.31
N ASP A 118 -9.34 8.21 0.61
CA ASP A 118 -10.48 7.58 -0.07
C ASP A 118 -10.02 6.59 -1.15
N PHE A 119 -9.03 6.98 -1.95
CA PHE A 119 -8.46 6.11 -2.98
C PHE A 119 -7.81 4.86 -2.37
N VAL A 120 -7.05 5.01 -1.29
CA VAL A 120 -6.44 3.89 -0.57
C VAL A 120 -7.51 2.99 0.04
N SER A 121 -8.53 3.56 0.67
CA SER A 121 -9.65 2.81 1.26
C SER A 121 -10.39 1.96 0.23
N GLN A 122 -10.59 2.48 -0.99
CA GLN A 122 -11.23 1.75 -2.10
C GLN A 122 -10.40 0.58 -2.64
N HIS A 123 -9.08 0.63 -2.47
CA HIS A 123 -8.14 -0.38 -2.97
C HIS A 123 -7.51 -1.25 -1.87
N ASP A 124 -7.91 -1.04 -0.61
CA ASP A 124 -7.47 -1.84 0.53
C ASP A 124 -8.30 -3.13 0.61
N VAL A 125 -7.74 -4.22 0.11
CA VAL A 125 -8.42 -5.52 0.09
C VAL A 125 -8.59 -6.11 1.49
N SER A 126 -7.86 -5.60 2.50
CA SER A 126 -8.06 -6.03 3.90
C SER A 126 -9.38 -5.53 4.50
N ARG A 127 -9.99 -4.52 3.86
CA ARG A 127 -11.33 -3.99 4.19
C ARG A 127 -12.42 -4.59 3.28
N GLY A 128 -12.19 -5.79 2.75
CA GLY A 128 -13.02 -6.43 1.74
C GLY A 128 -14.51 -6.57 2.12
N PRO A 129 -15.35 -7.01 1.17
CA PRO A 129 -16.80 -7.12 1.34
C PRO A 129 -17.20 -7.83 2.64
N ALA A 130 -18.24 -7.30 3.29
CA ALA A 130 -18.82 -7.92 4.47
C ALA A 130 -19.10 -9.40 4.22
N GLY A 131 -18.57 -10.28 5.08
CA GLY A 131 -18.68 -11.73 4.95
C GLY A 131 -17.42 -12.45 4.45
N LEU A 132 -16.40 -11.72 3.97
CA LEU A 132 -15.08 -12.29 3.66
C LEU A 132 -14.07 -12.00 4.77
N ALA A 133 -14.44 -12.37 6.01
CA ALA A 133 -13.67 -12.09 7.23
C ALA A 133 -12.22 -12.65 7.24
N HIS A 134 -11.84 -13.49 6.27
CA HIS A 134 -10.47 -13.98 6.10
C HIS A 134 -9.51 -12.94 5.50
N PHE A 135 -10.04 -11.83 4.97
CA PHE A 135 -9.22 -10.66 4.58
C PHE A 135 -9.04 -9.66 5.73
N GLU A 136 -9.83 -9.76 6.80
CA GLU A 136 -9.67 -8.93 8.00
C GLU A 136 -8.54 -9.49 8.89
N ALA A 137 -7.74 -8.62 9.51
CA ALA A 137 -6.85 -9.04 10.60
C ALA A 137 -7.64 -9.34 11.88
N TYR A 138 -6.97 -9.88 12.90
CA TYR A 138 -7.58 -10.15 14.20
C TYR A 138 -8.20 -8.87 14.79
N ARG A 139 -9.47 -8.95 15.21
CA ARG A 139 -10.17 -7.85 15.90
C ARG A 139 -9.66 -7.58 17.32
N ALA A 140 -8.83 -8.49 17.83
CA ALA A 140 -8.22 -8.40 19.15
C ALA A 140 -6.75 -7.95 19.02
N THR A 141 -6.30 -7.12 19.95
CA THR A 141 -4.88 -6.74 20.08
C THR A 141 -4.01 -7.97 20.37
N ALA A 142 -2.73 -7.90 20.03
CA ALA A 142 -1.77 -8.97 20.38
C ALA A 142 -1.76 -9.28 21.89
N ARG A 143 -2.00 -8.27 22.73
CA ARG A 143 -2.15 -8.44 24.19
C ARG A 143 -3.41 -9.21 24.56
N GLU A 144 -4.55 -8.92 23.95
CA GLU A 144 -5.81 -9.65 24.18
C GLU A 144 -5.73 -11.08 23.65
N ILE A 145 -5.08 -11.28 22.50
CA ILE A 145 -4.79 -12.62 21.96
C ILE A 145 -3.91 -13.38 22.96
N ALA A 146 -2.79 -12.80 23.42
CA ALA A 146 -1.89 -13.43 24.39
C ALA A 146 -2.58 -13.75 25.72
N ALA A 147 -3.48 -12.89 26.19
CA ALA A 147 -4.25 -13.10 27.42
C ALA A 147 -5.34 -14.18 27.27
N ALA A 148 -5.74 -14.52 26.04
CA ALA A 148 -6.76 -15.53 25.73
C ALA A 148 -6.18 -16.91 25.37
N LEU A 149 -4.86 -17.03 25.21
CA LEU A 149 -4.18 -18.31 24.99
C LEU A 149 -4.05 -19.08 26.32
N PRO A 150 -4.24 -20.42 26.31
CA PRO A 150 -4.19 -21.27 27.52
C PRO A 150 -2.80 -21.41 28.13
#